data_AF-A0A8S0ZQE6-F1
#
_entry.id   AF-A0A8S0ZQE6-F1
#
_cell.length_a   1.000
_cell.length_b   1.000
_cell.length_c   1.000
_cell.angle_alpha   90.00
_cell.angle_beta   90.00
_cell.angle_gamma   90.00
#
_symmetry.space_group_name_H-M   'P 1'
#
loop_
_entity.id
_entity.type
_entity.pdbx_description
1 polymer ?
#
loop_
_entity_poly.entity_id
_entity_poly.type
_entity_poly.pdbx_seq_one_letter_code
_entity_poly.pdbx_strand_id
1 'polypeptide(L)'
;MINKSAKIPGDPMAWTLVVLLALVSITQQATMGCKNCIILGKEEKAMFRAHSDACLPVSHVDQRLVDAMLSGELIDEPPLRKHVYCVLLKCKLISKDGKLQKYAVLGKMSAKPDAKNATKVLESCAEQTGDTPEDLAWNLFRCGYDKKALLFEYMPTSTGSGDIDNTN
;
A
#
# COMPACT_ATOMS: atom_id res chain seq x y z
N MET A 1 47.91 21.98 47.79
CA MET A 1 47.69 22.68 46.50
C MET A 1 46.49 23.60 46.67
N ILE A 2 46.75 24.93 46.61
CA ILE A 2 46.00 25.98 45.89
C ILE A 2 44.60 25.53 45.41
N ASN A 3 43.45 26.14 45.70
CA ASN A 3 43.15 27.54 46.00
C ASN A 3 41.86 27.67 46.85
N LYS A 4 41.79 28.75 47.62
CA LYS A 4 40.62 29.25 48.34
C LYS A 4 39.64 29.95 47.39
N SER A 5 38.47 30.27 47.96
CA SER A 5 37.55 31.38 47.62
C SER A 5 36.40 31.00 46.69
N ALA A 6 35.16 31.41 46.91
CA ALA A 6 34.54 32.16 48.00
C ALA A 6 33.01 32.05 47.88
N LYS A 7 32.37 32.20 49.04
CA LYS A 7 31.01 32.71 49.35
C LYS A 7 30.56 33.82 48.35
N ILE A 8 29.31 34.12 47.98
CA ILE A 8 27.96 34.35 48.60
C ILE A 8 26.99 34.59 47.37
N PRO A 9 25.72 35.08 47.45
CA PRO A 9 24.56 34.91 48.35
C PRO A 9 23.32 34.39 47.60
N GLY A 10 22.20 34.19 48.32
CA GLY A 10 20.91 33.88 47.73
C GLY A 10 20.22 35.09 47.08
N ASP A 11 19.50 34.82 45.99
CA ASP A 11 18.49 35.69 45.40
C ASP A 11 17.25 34.84 45.06
N PRO A 12 16.04 35.15 45.59
CA PRO A 12 14.85 34.31 45.48
C PRO A 12 14.03 34.59 44.22
N MET A 13 14.68 34.86 43.07
CA MET A 13 13.97 35.35 41.87
C MET A 13 14.70 35.02 40.56
N ALA A 14 15.11 33.76 40.36
CA ALA A 14 15.73 33.32 39.11
C ALA A 14 15.32 31.89 38.70
N TRP A 15 14.14 31.43 39.11
CA TRP A 15 13.61 30.09 38.78
C TRP A 15 12.28 30.13 37.97
N THR A 16 11.92 31.28 37.40
CA THR A 16 10.73 31.44 36.53
C THR A 16 11.07 31.63 35.06
N LEU A 17 12.26 31.17 34.64
CA LEU A 17 12.66 31.08 33.22
C LEU A 17 13.24 29.71 32.87
N VAL A 18 12.91 28.66 33.63
CA VAL A 18 12.92 27.30 33.07
C VAL A 18 11.58 27.08 32.38
N VAL A 19 11.52 27.71 31.20
CA VAL A 19 11.05 27.03 30.00
C VAL A 19 9.58 26.57 30.07
N LEU A 20 8.72 27.56 29.85
CA LEU A 20 7.44 27.50 29.13
C LEU A 20 7.55 26.85 27.71
N LEU A 21 8.40 25.84 27.50
CA LEU A 21 8.49 24.99 26.30
C LEU A 21 8.34 23.51 26.67
N ALA A 22 7.25 23.17 27.35
CA ALA A 22 6.90 21.76 27.60
C ALA A 22 5.40 21.46 27.46
N LEU A 23 4.66 22.27 26.70
CA LEU A 23 3.26 22.00 26.32
C LEU A 23 2.99 22.19 24.81
N VAL A 24 4.03 22.18 23.97
CA VAL A 24 3.86 21.73 22.58
C VAL A 24 4.18 20.25 22.59
N SER A 25 3.29 19.44 23.17
CA SER A 25 3.23 18.02 22.84
C SER A 25 2.72 17.92 21.41
N ILE A 26 3.66 18.14 20.49
CA ILE A 26 3.84 17.44 19.22
C ILE A 26 2.59 16.63 18.86
N THR A 27 1.61 17.26 18.21
CA THR A 27 0.75 16.51 17.29
C THR A 27 1.61 16.15 16.08
N GLN A 28 2.53 15.19 16.28
CA GLN A 28 2.97 14.34 15.18
C GLN A 28 1.75 13.51 14.84
N GLN A 29 0.87 14.10 14.02
CA GLN A 29 0.11 13.29 13.12
C GLN A 29 1.16 12.59 12.27
N ALA A 30 1.47 11.35 12.64
CA ALA A 30 2.08 10.42 11.73
C ALA A 30 1.04 10.19 10.64
N THR A 31 0.93 11.12 9.69
CA THR A 31 0.52 10.74 8.34
C THR A 31 1.64 9.86 7.85
N MET A 32 1.59 8.58 8.23
CA MET A 32 2.37 7.52 7.60
C MET A 32 1.81 7.36 6.19
N GLY A 33 2.04 8.37 5.33
CA GLY A 33 1.77 8.29 3.91
C GLY A 33 2.48 7.05 3.41
N CYS A 34 1.71 6.10 2.90
CA CYS A 34 2.25 4.90 2.32
C CYS A 34 3.06 5.30 1.08
N LYS A 35 4.39 5.34 1.22
CA LYS A 35 5.32 5.83 0.19
C LYS A 35 5.26 5.08 -1.15
N ASN A 36 4.63 3.91 -1.15
CA ASN A 36 4.49 3.02 -2.31
C ASN A 36 3.04 2.78 -2.73
N CYS A 37 2.06 3.34 -2.03
CA CYS A 37 0.66 3.11 -2.37
C CYS A 37 0.33 3.83 -3.66
N ILE A 38 -0.33 3.11 -4.56
CA ILE A 38 -0.88 3.70 -5.77
C ILE A 38 -2.28 4.21 -5.45
N ILE A 39 -2.51 5.51 -5.66
CA ILE A 39 -3.87 6.05 -5.71
C ILE A 39 -4.46 5.84 -7.12
N LEU A 40 -5.28 4.81 -7.26
CA LEU A 40 -6.22 4.47 -8.31
C LEU A 40 -7.51 5.32 -8.23
N GLY A 41 -7.83 5.98 -9.33
CA GLY A 41 -9.08 6.73 -9.45
C GLY A 41 -10.30 5.83 -9.57
N LYS A 42 -11.50 6.46 -9.53
CA LYS A 42 -12.80 5.77 -9.65
C LYS A 42 -12.89 4.87 -10.89
N GLU A 43 -12.31 5.28 -12.00
CA GLU A 43 -12.32 4.53 -13.26
C GLU A 43 -11.53 3.23 -13.17
N GLU A 44 -10.33 3.26 -12.60
CA GLU A 44 -9.51 2.07 -12.43
C GLU A 44 -10.19 1.10 -11.47
N LYS A 45 -10.77 1.63 -10.39
CA LYS A 45 -11.63 0.91 -9.45
C LYS A 45 -12.76 0.15 -10.14
N ALA A 46 -13.48 0.81 -11.05
CA ALA A 46 -14.53 0.17 -11.82
C ALA A 46 -13.96 -0.91 -12.77
N MET A 47 -12.85 -0.64 -13.45
CA MET A 47 -12.24 -1.56 -14.41
C MET A 47 -11.76 -2.85 -13.76
N PHE A 48 -11.10 -2.79 -12.61
CA PHE A 48 -10.68 -3.99 -11.89
C PHE A 48 -11.86 -4.82 -11.41
N ARG A 49 -12.90 -4.18 -10.86
CA ARG A 49 -14.13 -4.87 -10.44
C ARG A 49 -14.77 -5.60 -11.62
N ALA A 50 -14.94 -4.91 -12.76
CA ALA A 50 -15.46 -5.53 -13.98
C ALA A 50 -14.61 -6.72 -14.47
N HIS A 51 -13.29 -6.64 -14.35
CA HIS A 51 -12.41 -7.77 -14.67
C HIS A 51 -12.50 -8.92 -13.66
N SER A 52 -12.62 -8.61 -12.36
CA SER A 52 -12.85 -9.58 -11.29
C SER A 52 -14.17 -10.32 -11.49
N ASP A 53 -15.27 -9.60 -11.73
CA ASP A 53 -16.59 -10.19 -12.02
C ASP A 53 -16.53 -11.13 -13.24
N ALA A 54 -15.85 -10.70 -14.30
CA ALA A 54 -15.65 -11.51 -15.50
C ALA A 54 -14.74 -12.74 -15.28
N CYS A 55 -14.02 -12.82 -14.15
CA CYS A 55 -13.14 -13.91 -13.79
C CYS A 55 -13.76 -14.91 -12.80
N LEU A 56 -14.84 -14.54 -12.11
CA LEU A 56 -15.62 -15.46 -11.24
C LEU A 56 -15.99 -16.78 -11.96
N PRO A 57 -16.62 -16.77 -13.16
CA PRO A 57 -17.01 -18.02 -13.82
C PRO A 57 -15.83 -18.86 -14.32
N VAL A 58 -14.65 -18.27 -14.50
CA VAL A 58 -13.44 -18.96 -14.98
C VAL A 58 -12.67 -19.60 -13.83
N SER A 59 -12.60 -18.89 -12.71
CA SER A 59 -11.84 -19.29 -11.53
C SER A 59 -12.61 -20.24 -10.62
N HIS A 60 -13.95 -20.16 -10.63
CA HIS A 60 -14.82 -20.85 -9.66
C HIS A 60 -14.45 -20.53 -8.21
N VAL A 61 -13.87 -19.35 -7.97
CA VAL A 61 -13.54 -18.87 -6.64
C VAL A 61 -14.82 -18.56 -5.87
N ASP A 62 -14.84 -18.88 -4.57
CA ASP A 62 -15.91 -18.43 -3.68
C ASP A 62 -15.82 -16.91 -3.51
N GLN A 63 -16.94 -16.22 -3.63
CA GLN A 63 -17.03 -14.76 -3.47
C GLN A 63 -16.41 -14.30 -2.14
N ARG A 64 -16.53 -15.10 -1.08
CA ARG A 64 -15.95 -14.79 0.23
C ARG A 64 -14.43 -14.70 0.20
N LEU A 65 -13.74 -15.50 -0.62
CA LEU A 65 -12.29 -15.42 -0.76
C LEU A 65 -11.87 -14.15 -1.53
N VAL A 66 -12.69 -13.74 -2.51
CA VAL A 66 -12.48 -12.48 -3.22
C VAL A 66 -12.71 -11.30 -2.28
N ASP A 67 -13.79 -11.31 -1.50
CA ASP A 67 -14.10 -10.26 -0.53
C ASP A 67 -13.03 -10.19 0.58
N ALA A 68 -12.55 -11.34 1.07
CA ALA A 68 -11.44 -11.41 2.02
C ALA A 68 -10.16 -10.79 1.42
N MET A 69 -9.77 -11.20 0.21
CA MET A 69 -8.63 -10.61 -0.51
C MET A 69 -8.81 -9.11 -0.69
N LEU A 70 -10.00 -8.67 -1.10
CA LEU A 70 -10.35 -7.27 -1.24
C LEU A 70 -10.45 -6.55 0.10
N SER A 71 -10.46 -7.23 1.25
CA SER A 71 -10.41 -6.61 2.58
C SER A 71 -9.00 -6.55 3.19
N GLY A 72 -8.03 -7.15 2.50
CA GLY A 72 -6.63 -7.24 2.92
C GLY A 72 -6.24 -8.59 3.53
N GLU A 73 -7.15 -9.55 3.53
CA GLU A 73 -6.90 -10.91 3.97
C GLU A 73 -6.62 -11.82 2.76
N LEU A 74 -5.34 -12.13 2.51
CA LEU A 74 -4.94 -13.01 1.42
C LEU A 74 -4.91 -14.47 1.90
N ILE A 75 -5.95 -15.21 1.52
CA ILE A 75 -6.07 -16.65 1.79
C ILE A 75 -5.62 -17.42 0.55
N ASP A 76 -4.51 -18.16 0.65
CA ASP A 76 -3.91 -18.87 -0.48
C ASP A 76 -4.68 -20.14 -0.83
N GLU A 77 -5.67 -20.00 -1.70
CA GLU A 77 -6.50 -21.09 -2.21
C GLU A 77 -6.37 -21.21 -3.73
N PRO A 78 -6.29 -22.42 -4.32
CA PRO A 78 -6.12 -22.59 -5.77
C PRO A 78 -7.17 -21.83 -6.62
N PRO A 79 -8.47 -21.80 -6.27
CA PRO A 79 -9.45 -20.99 -6.99
C PRO A 79 -9.15 -19.49 -6.93
N LEU A 80 -8.63 -18.98 -5.81
CA LEU A 80 -8.23 -17.57 -5.68
C LEU A 80 -6.99 -17.26 -6.50
N ARG A 81 -5.99 -18.15 -6.55
CA ARG A 81 -4.82 -17.99 -7.43
C ARG A 81 -5.23 -17.87 -8.90
N LYS A 82 -6.14 -18.76 -9.34
CA LYS A 82 -6.71 -18.72 -10.69
C LYS A 82 -7.50 -17.43 -10.95
N HIS A 83 -8.23 -16.94 -9.96
CA HIS A 83 -8.93 -15.66 -10.04
C HIS A 83 -7.95 -14.50 -10.25
N VAL A 84 -6.91 -14.40 -9.41
CA VAL A 84 -5.86 -13.38 -9.51
C VAL A 84 -5.17 -13.44 -10.87
N TYR A 85 -4.78 -14.62 -11.34
CA TYR A 85 -4.19 -14.82 -12.67
C TYR A 85 -5.11 -14.29 -13.78
N CYS A 86 -6.40 -14.66 -13.77
CA CYS A 86 -7.37 -14.19 -14.75
C CYS A 86 -7.52 -12.66 -14.74
N VAL A 87 -7.58 -12.05 -13.56
CA VAL A 87 -7.71 -10.59 -13.42
C VAL A 87 -6.47 -9.88 -13.93
N LEU A 88 -5.28 -10.33 -13.52
CA LEU A 88 -4.01 -9.74 -13.98
C LEU A 88 -3.83 -9.87 -15.50
N LEU A 89 -4.28 -10.97 -16.11
CA LEU A 89 -4.32 -11.14 -17.56
C LEU A 89 -5.26 -10.16 -18.25
N LYS A 90 -6.50 -10.02 -17.76
CA LYS A 90 -7.48 -9.08 -18.34
C LYS A 90 -6.99 -7.63 -18.20
N CYS A 91 -6.35 -7.31 -17.08
CA CYS A 91 -5.68 -6.05 -16.84
C CYS A 91 -4.40 -5.88 -17.70
N LYS A 92 -3.98 -6.89 -18.47
CA LYS A 92 -2.74 -6.90 -19.27
C LYS A 92 -1.49 -6.57 -18.45
N LEU A 93 -1.49 -6.93 -17.17
CA LEU A 93 -0.34 -6.74 -16.27
C LEU A 93 0.65 -7.90 -16.36
N ILE A 94 0.18 -9.07 -16.79
CA ILE A 94 1.00 -10.27 -16.98
C ILE A 94 0.82 -10.88 -18.37
N SER A 95 1.80 -11.69 -18.80
CA SER A 95 1.68 -12.57 -19.97
C SER A 95 0.86 -13.83 -19.63
N LYS A 96 0.51 -14.62 -20.65
CA LYS A 96 -0.10 -15.95 -20.46
C LYS A 96 0.78 -16.89 -19.64
N ASP A 97 2.09 -16.67 -19.63
CA ASP A 97 3.04 -17.45 -18.84
C ASP A 97 3.13 -16.98 -17.38
N GLY A 98 2.33 -15.99 -16.96
CA GLY A 98 2.31 -15.45 -15.60
C GLY A 98 3.31 -14.32 -15.33
N LYS A 99 4.15 -13.97 -16.30
CA LYS A 99 5.24 -12.98 -16.12
C LYS A 99 4.75 -11.55 -16.21
N LEU A 100 5.28 -10.67 -15.37
CA LEU A 100 4.97 -9.24 -15.36
C LEU A 100 5.32 -8.57 -16.71
N GLN A 101 4.35 -7.87 -17.29
CA GLN A 101 4.50 -7.05 -18.49
C GLN A 101 4.93 -5.63 -18.11
N LYS A 102 6.23 -5.45 -17.81
CA LYS A 102 6.80 -4.18 -17.30
C LYS A 102 6.37 -2.94 -18.10
N TYR A 103 6.41 -3.01 -19.43
CA TYR A 103 6.00 -1.91 -20.30
C TYR A 103 4.50 -1.58 -20.21
N ALA A 104 3.64 -2.60 -20.03
CA ALA A 104 2.20 -2.39 -19.87
C ALA A 104 1.87 -1.74 -18.51
N VAL A 105 2.59 -2.16 -17.45
CA VAL A 105 2.50 -1.55 -16.11
C VAL A 105 2.93 -0.09 -16.17
N LEU A 106 4.11 0.20 -16.74
CA LEU A 106 4.62 1.56 -16.93
C LEU A 106 3.64 2.43 -17.72
N GLY A 107 3.08 1.92 -18.81
CA GLY A 107 2.10 2.65 -19.62
C GLY A 107 0.86 3.04 -18.82
N LYS A 108 0.27 2.08 -18.08
CA LYS A 108 -0.92 2.32 -17.25
C LYS A 108 -0.65 3.24 -16.06
N MET A 109 0.55 3.20 -15.52
CA MET A 109 0.90 3.96 -14.32
C MET A 109 1.49 5.34 -14.64
N SER A 110 2.00 5.58 -15.85
CA SER A 110 2.72 6.81 -16.25
C SER A 110 2.04 8.14 -15.91
N ALA A 111 0.71 8.17 -15.83
CA ALA A 111 -0.08 9.36 -15.50
C ALA A 111 -0.21 9.65 -14.00
N LYS A 112 0.32 8.79 -13.10
CA LYS A 112 0.10 8.91 -11.66
C LYS A 112 1.33 9.44 -10.91
N PRO A 113 1.14 10.27 -9.87
CA PRO A 113 2.23 10.81 -9.08
C PRO A 113 3.06 9.72 -8.38
N ASP A 114 2.42 8.67 -7.85
CA ASP A 114 3.08 7.59 -7.10
C ASP A 114 3.52 6.40 -7.96
N ALA A 115 3.24 6.45 -9.26
CA ALA A 115 3.52 5.35 -10.18
C ALA A 115 4.98 4.97 -10.28
N LYS A 116 5.90 5.94 -10.16
CA LYS A 116 7.33 5.65 -10.27
C LYS A 116 7.81 4.74 -9.14
N ASN A 117 7.30 4.93 -7.92
CA ASN A 117 7.66 4.09 -6.78
C ASN A 117 7.00 2.72 -6.91
N ALA A 118 5.72 2.68 -7.23
CA ALA A 118 5.01 1.41 -7.37
C ALA A 118 5.52 0.57 -8.55
N THR A 119 5.92 1.20 -9.66
CA THR A 119 6.52 0.46 -10.78
C THR A 119 7.86 -0.14 -10.38
N LYS A 120 8.73 0.60 -9.69
CA LYS A 120 10.00 0.05 -9.17
C LYS A 120 9.78 -1.14 -8.23
N VAL A 121 8.76 -1.04 -7.39
CA VAL A 121 8.36 -2.13 -6.50
C VAL A 121 7.90 -3.35 -7.30
N LEU A 122 7.04 -3.17 -8.30
CA LEU A 122 6.59 -4.26 -9.16
C LEU A 122 7.72 -4.87 -9.98
N GLU A 123 8.65 -4.05 -10.47
CA GLU A 123 9.87 -4.53 -11.12
C GLU A 123 10.73 -5.38 -10.20
N SER A 124 10.83 -5.03 -8.91
CA SER A 124 11.50 -5.84 -7.89
C SER A 124 10.78 -7.17 -7.62
N CYS A 125 9.50 -7.28 -7.99
CA CYS A 125 8.70 -8.50 -7.92
C CYS A 125 8.65 -9.26 -9.25
N ALA A 126 9.35 -8.81 -10.30
CA ALA A 126 9.22 -9.43 -11.62
C ALA A 126 9.89 -10.81 -11.72
N GLU A 127 10.80 -11.14 -10.80
CA GLU A 127 11.58 -12.38 -10.78
C GLU A 127 10.97 -13.47 -9.89
N GLN A 128 9.68 -13.33 -9.53
CA GLN A 128 8.97 -14.39 -8.84
C GLN A 128 8.96 -15.67 -9.69
N THR A 129 8.81 -16.81 -9.03
CA THR A 129 8.76 -18.14 -9.65
C THR A 129 7.46 -18.84 -9.25
N GLY A 130 7.12 -19.92 -9.95
CA GLY A 130 5.95 -20.76 -9.65
C GLY A 130 5.93 -21.97 -10.57
N ASP A 131 5.31 -23.07 -10.11
CA ASP A 131 5.22 -24.32 -10.87
C ASP A 131 4.27 -24.17 -12.07
N THR A 132 3.27 -23.30 -11.93
CA THR A 132 2.32 -22.94 -13.00
C THR A 132 2.29 -21.42 -13.24
N PRO A 133 1.75 -20.97 -14.39
CA PRO A 133 1.49 -19.54 -14.61
C PRO A 133 0.60 -18.89 -13.54
N GLU A 134 -0.32 -19.65 -12.95
CA GLU A 134 -1.20 -19.21 -11.87
C GLU A 134 -0.42 -19.00 -10.58
N ASP A 135 0.48 -19.93 -10.22
CA ASP A 135 1.34 -19.81 -9.04
C ASP A 135 2.34 -18.65 -9.20
N LEU A 136 2.90 -18.47 -10.40
CA LEU A 136 3.77 -17.34 -10.69
C LEU A 136 3.02 -16.01 -10.54
N ALA A 137 1.83 -15.90 -11.14
CA ALA A 137 1.02 -14.69 -11.04
C ALA A 137 0.58 -14.40 -9.60
N TRP A 138 0.27 -15.44 -8.83
CA TRP A 138 -0.02 -15.32 -7.40
C TRP A 138 1.19 -14.84 -6.60
N ASN A 139 2.38 -15.38 -6.85
CA ASN A 139 3.60 -14.96 -6.15
C ASN A 139 4.01 -13.53 -6.50
N LEU A 140 3.82 -13.12 -7.76
CA LEU A 140 3.95 -11.73 -8.21
C LEU A 140 2.96 -10.83 -7.49
N PHE A 141 1.69 -11.25 -7.43
CA PHE A 141 0.63 -10.52 -6.75
C PHE A 141 0.93 -10.33 -5.26
N ARG A 142 1.31 -11.40 -4.55
CA ARG A 142 1.72 -11.35 -3.14
C ARG A 142 2.90 -10.42 -2.91
N CYS A 143 3.94 -10.48 -3.74
CA CYS A 143 5.08 -9.57 -3.62
C CYS A 143 4.66 -8.10 -3.78
N GLY A 144 3.82 -7.80 -4.79
CA GLY A 144 3.28 -6.46 -4.98
C GLY A 144 2.37 -6.02 -3.83
N TYR A 145 1.61 -6.95 -3.26
CA TYR A 145 0.78 -6.75 -2.09
C TYR A 145 1.63 -6.44 -0.84
N ASP A 146 2.58 -7.29 -0.47
CA ASP A 146 3.41 -7.10 0.72
C ASP A 146 4.19 -5.78 0.69
N LYS A 147 4.57 -5.32 -0.51
CA LYS A 147 5.30 -4.05 -0.72
C LYS A 147 4.39 -2.83 -0.92
N LYS A 148 3.08 -3.02 -0.78
CA LYS A 148 2.02 -2.00 -0.90
C LYS A 148 1.86 -1.36 -2.28
N ALA A 149 2.27 -2.07 -3.33
CA ALA A 149 2.17 -1.62 -4.72
C ALA A 149 0.94 -2.15 -5.47
N LEU A 150 0.23 -3.17 -4.94
CA LEU A 150 -1.01 -3.70 -5.52
C LEU A 150 -2.16 -3.72 -4.51
N LEU A 151 -3.35 -3.33 -4.98
CA LEU A 151 -4.66 -3.44 -4.32
C LEU A 151 -4.89 -2.74 -2.96
N PHE A 152 -3.92 -2.00 -2.41
CA PHE A 152 -4.13 -1.31 -1.12
C PHE A 152 -5.30 -0.34 -1.11
N GLU A 153 -5.72 0.17 -2.26
CA GLU A 153 -6.84 1.10 -2.36
C GLU A 153 -8.17 0.48 -2.79
N TYR A 154 -8.18 -0.81 -3.16
CA TYR A 154 -9.43 -1.58 -3.22
C TYR A 154 -9.83 -2.09 -1.84
N MET A 155 -8.87 -2.11 -0.92
CA MET A 155 -9.11 -2.55 0.43
C MET A 155 -9.85 -1.47 1.20
N PRO A 156 -11.04 -1.77 1.77
CA PRO A 156 -11.58 -0.94 2.82
C PRO A 156 -10.55 -0.96 3.94
N THR A 157 -9.69 0.05 3.98
CA THR A 157 -8.89 0.31 5.14
C THR A 157 -9.88 0.58 6.26
N SER A 158 -10.04 -0.37 7.18
CA SER A 158 -10.78 -0.16 8.42
C SER A 158 -10.15 0.95 9.28
N THR A 159 -9.02 1.53 8.85
CA THR A 159 -8.55 2.84 9.25
C THR A 159 -9.16 3.93 8.37
N GLY A 160 -10.16 4.62 8.90
CA GLY A 160 -10.77 5.77 8.27
C GLY A 160 -9.77 6.87 7.92
N SER A 161 -9.99 7.49 6.78
CA SER A 161 -9.76 8.92 6.51
C SER A 161 -10.68 9.26 5.36
N GLY A 162 -11.62 10.17 5.62
CA GLY A 162 -12.83 10.33 4.83
C GLY A 162 -12.61 10.94 3.46
N ASP A 163 -13.36 10.43 2.51
CA ASP A 163 -13.85 11.21 1.38
C ASP A 163 -15.34 11.46 1.60
N ILE A 164 -15.65 12.40 2.50
CA ILE A 164 -16.86 13.20 2.36
C ILE A 164 -16.50 14.27 1.32
N ASP A 165 -16.61 13.92 0.05
CA ASP A 165 -16.76 14.95 -0.98
C ASP A 165 -18.25 15.24 -1.09
N ASN A 166 -18.63 16.29 -0.36
CA ASN A 166 -19.91 16.93 -0.45
C ASN A 166 -19.90 17.77 -1.73
N THR A 167 -20.65 17.37 -2.76
CA THR A 167 -20.93 18.24 -3.91
C THR A 167 -22.32 17.93 -4.48
N ASN A 168 -23.35 18.51 -3.84
CA ASN A 168 -24.22 19.57 -4.37
C ASN A 168 -25.59 19.51 -3.69
#